data_AF-X1V775-F1
#
_entry.id   AF-X1V775-F1
#
_cell.length_a   1.000
_cell.length_b   1.000
_cell.length_c   1.000
_cell.angle_alpha   90.00
_cell.angle_beta   90.00
_cell.angle_gamma   90.00
#
_symmetry.space_group_name_H-M   'P 1'
#
loop_
_entity.id
_entity.type
_entity.pdbx_description
1 polymer ?
#
loop_
_entity_poly.entity_id
_entity_poly.type
_entity_poly.pdbx_seq_one_letter_code
_entity_poly.pdbx_strand_id
1 'polypeptide(L)'
;MPEIFNLIVTAIIAVLVFITGQIILKFVIEPIQNLNKFKGELTHTLTFYMAYITNPTYDSKADDATKAKQEKKIEEVFYIFRDLACEILKLYNVIPRYNFWRKPFNFIVRDNPLPESIVIQKVHRDLIFLSNSIHITENQNEKMRENNKRIDKIINEFNLKIRYPHFEPSQKK
;
A
#
# COMPACT_ATOMS: atom_id res chain seq x y z
N MET A 1 -9.64 21.78 -53.75
CA MET A 1 -9.98 22.34 -52.42
C MET A 1 -10.48 21.30 -51.40
N PRO A 2 -11.41 20.37 -51.70
CA PRO A 2 -11.90 19.42 -50.69
C PRO A 2 -10.83 18.42 -50.18
N GLU A 3 -9.85 18.07 -51.02
CA GLU A 3 -8.74 17.17 -50.63
C GLU A 3 -7.85 17.75 -49.53
N ILE A 4 -7.51 19.04 -49.62
CA ILE A 4 -6.71 19.76 -48.62
C ILE A 4 -7.48 19.83 -47.30
N PHE A 5 -8.79 20.10 -47.37
CA PHE A 5 -9.65 20.13 -46.18
C PHE A 5 -9.68 18.77 -45.49
N ASN A 6 -9.85 17.67 -46.23
CA ASN A 6 -9.84 16.32 -45.67
C ASN A 6 -8.50 15.98 -45.01
N LEU A 7 -7.39 16.35 -45.65
CA LEU A 7 -6.05 16.14 -45.09
C LEU A 7 -5.85 16.88 -43.77
N ILE A 8 -6.30 18.14 -43.69
CA ILE A 8 -6.26 18.94 -42.46
C ILE A 8 -7.11 18.30 -41.37
N VAL A 9 -8.33 17.86 -41.69
CA VAL A 9 -9.22 17.19 -40.73
C VAL A 9 -8.60 15.91 -40.19
N THR A 10 -8.03 15.07 -41.05
CA THR A 10 -7.34 13.84 -40.62
C THR A 10 -6.15 14.15 -39.73
N ALA A 11 -5.34 15.17 -40.07
CA ALA A 11 -4.20 15.58 -39.25
C ALA A 11 -4.64 16.06 -37.86
N ILE A 12 -5.71 16.87 -37.78
CA ILE A 12 -6.27 17.34 -36.50
C ILE A 12 -6.78 16.15 -35.67
N ILE A 13 -7.50 15.21 -36.28
CA ILE A 13 -8.00 14.01 -35.58
C ILE A 13 -6.82 13.18 -35.04
N ALA A 14 -5.77 12.98 -35.84
CA ALA A 14 -4.58 12.24 -35.39
C ALA A 14 -3.92 12.90 -34.17
N VAL A 15 -3.79 14.22 -34.18
CA VAL A 15 -3.24 14.98 -33.04
C VAL A 15 -4.16 14.86 -31.81
N LEU A 16 -5.47 14.95 -31.98
CA LEU A 16 -6.42 14.81 -30.87
C LEU A 16 -6.38 13.40 -30.25
N VAL A 17 -6.31 12.36 -31.08
CA VAL A 17 -6.16 10.97 -30.63
C VAL A 17 -4.84 10.80 -29.88
N PHE A 18 -3.74 11.36 -30.40
CA PHE A 18 -2.44 11.31 -29.75
C PHE A 18 -2.46 11.98 -28.37
N ILE A 19 -2.98 13.21 -28.28
CA ILE A 19 -3.09 13.95 -27.00
C ILE A 19 -3.95 13.17 -26.00
N THR A 20 -5.09 12.64 -26.44
CA THR A 20 -5.99 11.84 -25.58
C THR A 20 -5.28 10.59 -25.07
N GLY A 21 -4.53 9.89 -25.94
CA GLY A 21 -3.72 8.75 -25.56
C GLY A 21 -2.66 9.09 -24.52
N GLN A 22 -1.96 10.21 -24.67
CA GLN A 22 -0.96 10.69 -23.70
C GLN A 22 -1.60 11.02 -22.34
N ILE A 23 -2.78 11.66 -22.33
CA ILE A 23 -3.50 11.96 -21.10
C ILE A 23 -3.88 10.66 -20.37
N ILE A 24 -4.42 9.67 -21.08
CA ILE A 24 -4.78 8.37 -20.49
C ILE A 24 -3.52 7.67 -19.95
N LEU A 25 -2.43 7.66 -20.71
CA LEU A 25 -1.17 7.05 -20.30
C LEU A 25 -0.64 7.67 -18.99
N LYS A 26 -0.55 9.00 -18.94
CA LYS A 26 0.05 9.75 -17.83
C LYS A 26 -0.81 9.81 -16.57
N PHE A 27 -2.12 9.95 -16.71
CA PHE A 27 -3.01 10.15 -15.56
C PHE A 27 -3.75 8.89 -15.11
N VAL A 28 -3.74 7.82 -15.89
CA VAL A 28 -4.44 6.58 -15.56
C VAL A 28 -3.45 5.42 -15.50
N ILE A 29 -2.77 5.12 -16.60
CA ILE A 29 -1.95 3.91 -16.70
C ILE A 29 -0.72 3.98 -15.78
N GLU A 30 0.07 5.06 -15.84
CA GLU A 30 1.26 5.23 -15.00
C GLU A 30 0.94 5.22 -13.49
N PRO A 31 -0.06 5.97 -12.98
CA PRO A 31 -0.45 5.91 -11.58
C PRO A 31 -0.94 4.53 -11.13
N ILE A 32 -1.66 3.79 -11.99
CA ILE A 32 -2.09 2.41 -11.69
C ILE A 32 -0.88 1.48 -11.57
N GLN A 33 0.11 1.62 -12.46
CA GLN A 33 1.36 0.86 -12.36
C GLN A 33 2.10 1.18 -11.06
N ASN A 34 2.12 2.45 -10.65
CA ASN A 34 2.72 2.86 -9.38
C ASN A 34 1.97 2.29 -8.17
N LEU A 35 0.63 2.23 -8.21
CA LEU A 35 -0.15 1.57 -7.17
C LEU A 35 0.19 0.06 -7.07
N ASN A 36 0.40 -0.61 -8.21
CA ASN A 36 0.83 -2.01 -8.21
C ASN A 36 2.25 -2.20 -7.67
N LYS A 37 3.18 -1.29 -7.97
CA LYS A 37 4.52 -1.28 -7.35
C LYS A 37 4.42 -1.10 -5.84
N PHE A 38 3.59 -0.17 -5.39
CA PHE A 38 3.30 0.04 -3.97
C PHE A 38 2.75 -1.22 -3.28
N LYS A 39 1.90 -2.02 -3.95
CA LYS A 39 1.45 -3.32 -3.39
C LYS A 39 2.63 -4.28 -3.13
N GLY A 40 3.61 -4.30 -4.03
CA GLY A 40 4.83 -5.09 -3.87
C GLY A 40 5.71 -4.58 -2.72
N GLU A 41 5.88 -3.27 -2.62
CA GLU A 41 6.63 -2.61 -1.55
C GLU A 41 5.96 -2.82 -0.18
N LEU A 42 4.64 -2.67 -0.11
CA LEU A 42 3.87 -2.96 1.09
C LEU A 42 4.02 -4.43 1.51
N THR A 43 3.97 -5.35 0.54
CA THR A 43 4.19 -6.79 0.79
C THR A 43 5.57 -7.06 1.35
N HIS A 44 6.60 -6.46 0.75
CA HIS A 44 7.97 -6.57 1.22
C HIS A 44 8.10 -6.02 2.64
N THR A 45 7.61 -4.81 2.89
CA THR A 45 7.72 -4.12 4.19
C THR A 45 7.03 -4.87 5.31
N LEU A 46 5.79 -5.34 5.08
CA LEU A 46 5.05 -6.15 6.05
C LEU A 46 5.81 -7.43 6.41
N THR A 47 6.42 -8.08 5.42
CA THR A 47 7.17 -9.32 5.61
C THR A 47 8.49 -9.07 6.33
N PHE A 48 9.22 -8.04 5.90
CA PHE A 48 10.55 -7.70 6.42
C PHE A 48 10.51 -7.24 7.88
N TYR A 49 9.53 -6.38 8.22
CA TYR A 49 9.38 -5.87 9.57
C TYR A 49 8.42 -6.67 10.45
N MET A 50 8.01 -7.86 10.01
CA MET A 50 7.03 -8.68 10.70
C MET A 50 7.36 -8.91 12.18
N ALA A 51 8.63 -9.18 12.49
CA ALA A 51 9.09 -9.39 13.86
C ALA A 51 8.84 -8.18 14.79
N TYR A 52 8.96 -6.96 14.28
CA TYR A 52 8.72 -5.74 15.06
C TYR A 52 7.21 -5.46 15.23
N ILE A 53 6.40 -5.93 14.28
CA ILE A 53 4.95 -5.72 14.28
C ILE A 53 4.25 -6.73 15.19
N THR A 54 4.65 -8.01 15.10
CA THR A 54 4.04 -9.08 15.89
C THR A 54 4.65 -9.19 17.27
N ASN A 55 5.93 -8.88 17.42
CA ASN A 55 6.60 -8.98 18.70
C ASN A 55 7.23 -7.63 19.09
N PRO A 56 6.41 -6.63 19.49
CA PRO A 56 6.91 -5.36 20.03
C PRO A 56 7.40 -5.58 21.46
N THR A 57 8.43 -6.41 21.63
CA THR A 57 9.11 -6.64 22.91
C THR A 57 10.48 -6.00 22.90
N TYR A 58 10.79 -5.38 24.03
CA TYR A 58 12.15 -5.13 24.44
C TYR A 58 12.67 -6.36 25.16
N ASP A 59 13.91 -6.74 24.90
CA ASP A 59 14.60 -7.62 25.83
C ASP A 59 14.86 -6.80 27.11
N SER A 60 14.05 -7.04 28.14
CA SER A 60 14.14 -6.32 29.42
C SER A 60 15.51 -6.52 30.10
N LYS A 61 16.23 -7.59 29.74
CA LYS A 61 17.57 -7.92 30.23
C LYS A 61 18.69 -7.35 29.37
N ALA A 62 18.38 -6.68 28.26
CA ALA A 62 19.38 -6.04 27.43
C ALA A 62 20.02 -4.83 28.14
N ASP A 63 21.27 -4.59 27.81
CA ASP A 63 22.03 -3.41 28.22
C ASP A 63 21.46 -2.12 27.58
N ASP A 64 21.70 -0.98 28.20
CA ASP A 64 21.14 0.32 27.79
C ASP A 64 21.49 0.71 26.35
N ALA A 65 22.65 0.28 25.85
CA ALA A 65 23.05 0.51 24.47
C ALA A 65 22.22 -0.31 23.46
N THR A 66 21.94 -1.58 23.77
CA THR A 66 21.07 -2.43 22.94
C THR A 66 19.63 -1.94 22.95
N LYS A 67 19.17 -1.49 24.11
CA LYS A 67 17.87 -0.82 24.28
C LYS A 67 17.78 0.37 23.32
N ALA A 68 18.64 1.37 23.47
CA ALA A 68 18.62 2.57 22.61
C ALA A 68 18.64 2.24 21.10
N LYS A 69 19.32 1.15 20.69
CA LYS A 69 19.32 0.67 19.30
C LYS A 69 17.97 0.07 18.87
N GLN A 70 17.30 -0.67 19.73
CA GLN A 70 15.96 -1.22 19.48
C GLN A 70 14.91 -0.10 19.38
N GLU A 71 14.95 0.88 20.28
CA GLU A 71 14.09 2.08 20.22
C GLU A 71 14.22 2.81 18.88
N LYS A 72 15.46 3.07 18.43
CA LYS A 72 15.71 3.70 17.12
C LYS A 72 15.11 2.90 15.96
N LYS A 73 15.22 1.57 15.99
CA LYS A 73 14.61 0.73 14.96
C LYS A 73 13.09 0.77 15.02
N ILE A 74 12.49 0.75 16.21
CA ILE A 74 11.04 0.88 16.38
C ILE A 74 10.55 2.21 15.80
N GLU A 75 11.28 3.30 16.08
CA GLU A 75 10.99 4.63 15.54
C GLU A 75 11.13 4.65 14.00
N GLU A 76 12.17 4.04 13.45
CA GLU A 76 12.34 3.88 12.00
C GLU A 76 11.14 3.15 11.37
N VAL A 77 10.76 2.00 11.94
CA VAL A 77 9.63 1.21 11.44
C VAL A 77 8.32 1.99 11.56
N PHE A 78 8.13 2.75 12.63
CA PHE A 78 6.98 3.65 12.79
C PHE A 78 6.88 4.62 11.61
N TYR A 79 7.96 5.31 11.27
CA TYR A 79 7.95 6.27 10.17
C TYR A 79 7.74 5.60 8.80
N ILE A 80 8.31 4.42 8.58
CA ILE A 80 8.08 3.66 7.35
C ILE A 80 6.59 3.34 7.15
N PHE A 81 5.90 2.83 8.20
CA PHE A 81 4.46 2.54 8.09
C PHE A 81 3.62 3.82 7.91
N ARG A 82 4.04 4.93 8.50
CA ARG A 82 3.39 6.24 8.29
C ARG A 82 3.57 6.72 6.86
N ASP A 83 4.76 6.58 6.30
CA ASP A 83 5.05 6.97 4.92
C ASP A 83 4.23 6.13 3.93
N LEU A 84 4.19 4.80 4.12
CA LEU A 84 3.35 3.91 3.30
C LEU A 84 1.86 4.29 3.38
N ALA A 85 1.38 4.70 4.56
CA ALA A 85 0.01 5.17 4.73
C ALA A 85 -0.24 6.48 3.95
N CYS A 86 0.70 7.42 3.97
CA CYS A 86 0.60 8.64 3.17
C CYS A 86 0.69 8.35 1.66
N GLU A 87 1.57 7.44 1.27
CA GLU A 87 1.83 7.12 -0.12
C GLU A 87 0.64 6.47 -0.82
N ILE A 88 -0.05 5.51 -0.17
CA ILE A 88 -1.26 4.91 -0.77
C ILE A 88 -2.33 5.98 -1.09
N LEU A 89 -2.50 6.99 -0.24
CA LEU A 89 -3.41 8.11 -0.50
C LEU A 89 -2.91 9.02 -1.62
N LYS A 90 -1.60 9.30 -1.66
CA LYS A 90 -0.97 10.06 -2.75
C LYS A 90 -1.27 9.39 -4.09
N LEU A 91 -1.00 8.09 -4.21
CA LEU A 91 -1.20 7.32 -5.44
C LEU A 91 -2.67 7.24 -5.85
N TYR A 92 -3.57 7.08 -4.88
CA TYR A 92 -5.01 7.07 -5.13
C TYR A 92 -5.52 8.41 -5.65
N ASN A 93 -5.13 9.52 -5.01
CA ASN A 93 -5.65 10.85 -5.34
C ASN A 93 -5.12 11.41 -6.68
N VAL A 94 -4.02 10.85 -7.20
CA VAL A 94 -3.49 11.22 -8.52
C VAL A 94 -4.39 10.74 -9.66
N ILE A 95 -5.14 9.65 -9.48
CA ILE A 95 -5.97 9.06 -10.54
C ILE A 95 -7.29 9.83 -10.65
N PRO A 96 -7.55 10.58 -11.73
CA PRO A 96 -8.77 11.36 -11.87
C PRO A 96 -9.97 10.42 -11.94
N ARG A 97 -11.00 10.63 -11.11
CA ARG A 97 -12.20 9.77 -11.07
C ARG A 97 -11.84 8.27 -10.96
N TYR A 98 -10.94 7.89 -10.04
CA TYR A 98 -10.49 6.51 -9.82
C TYR A 98 -11.55 5.41 -10.04
N ASN A 99 -12.73 5.56 -9.43
CA ASN A 99 -13.81 4.58 -9.52
C ASN A 99 -14.36 4.37 -10.95
N PHE A 100 -14.28 5.39 -11.81
CA PHE A 100 -14.62 5.29 -13.23
C PHE A 100 -13.62 4.40 -13.97
N TRP A 101 -12.31 4.62 -13.77
CA TRP A 101 -11.25 3.86 -14.44
C TRP A 101 -11.06 2.45 -13.87
N ARG A 102 -11.42 2.22 -12.61
CA ARG A 102 -11.33 0.90 -11.97
C ARG A 102 -12.04 -0.19 -12.77
N LYS A 103 -13.27 0.06 -13.22
CA LYS A 103 -14.11 -0.95 -13.90
C LYS A 103 -13.50 -1.46 -15.22
N PRO A 104 -13.20 -0.60 -16.22
CA PRO A 104 -12.60 -1.05 -17.46
C PRO A 104 -11.21 -1.66 -17.22
N PHE A 105 -10.44 -1.13 -16.27
CA PHE A 105 -9.12 -1.65 -15.99
C PHE A 105 -9.16 -3.04 -15.33
N ASN A 106 -10.07 -3.28 -14.38
CA ASN A 106 -10.24 -4.59 -13.74
C ASN A 106 -10.79 -5.65 -14.72
N PHE A 107 -11.53 -5.24 -15.75
CA PHE A 107 -11.90 -6.15 -16.82
C PHE A 107 -10.69 -6.66 -17.60
N ILE A 108 -9.70 -5.78 -17.83
CA ILE A 108 -8.45 -6.08 -18.55
C ILE A 108 -7.48 -6.85 -17.65
N VAL A 109 -7.28 -6.38 -16.40
CA VAL A 109 -6.31 -6.93 -15.45
C VAL A 109 -7.03 -7.79 -14.41
N ARG A 110 -7.38 -9.01 -14.83
CA ARG A 110 -8.13 -9.96 -14.00
C ARG A 110 -7.33 -10.48 -12.80
N ASP A 111 -6.04 -10.71 -12.96
CA ASP A 111 -5.22 -11.40 -11.95
C ASP A 111 -4.76 -10.51 -10.79
N ASN A 112 -4.87 -9.20 -10.95
CA ASN A 112 -4.48 -8.21 -9.93
C ASN A 112 -5.39 -6.98 -10.03
N PRO A 113 -6.66 -7.10 -9.60
CA PRO A 113 -7.63 -6.01 -9.72
C PRO A 113 -7.24 -4.83 -8.83
N LEU A 114 -7.59 -3.64 -9.30
CA LEU A 114 -7.51 -2.41 -8.53
C LEU A 114 -8.50 -2.46 -7.35
N PRO A 115 -8.05 -2.09 -6.13
CA PRO A 115 -8.88 -2.08 -4.94
C PRO A 115 -9.97 -1.01 -5.01
N GLU A 116 -10.99 -1.11 -4.18
CA GLU A 116 -12.00 -0.05 -4.04
C GLU A 116 -11.46 1.15 -3.28
N SER A 117 -12.01 2.34 -3.53
CA SER A 117 -11.64 3.54 -2.77
C SER A 117 -11.85 3.36 -1.26
N ILE A 118 -12.90 2.64 -0.86
CA ILE A 118 -13.17 2.31 0.54
C ILE A 118 -12.07 1.40 1.11
N VAL A 119 -11.61 0.43 0.33
CA VAL A 119 -10.51 -0.47 0.71
C VAL A 119 -9.21 0.31 0.88
N ILE A 120 -8.90 1.23 -0.02
CA ILE A 120 -7.71 2.10 0.08
C ILE A 120 -7.73 2.88 1.40
N GLN A 121 -8.86 3.48 1.76
CA GLN A 121 -9.01 4.21 3.03
C GLN A 121 -8.89 3.31 4.26
N LYS A 122 -9.39 2.06 4.18
CA LYS A 122 -9.23 1.08 5.24
C LYS A 122 -7.77 0.68 5.44
N VAL A 123 -7.05 0.38 4.36
CA VAL A 123 -5.63 0.03 4.42
C VAL A 123 -4.80 1.20 4.95
N HIS A 124 -5.03 2.43 4.46
CA HIS A 124 -4.40 3.64 5.01
C HIS A 124 -4.57 3.73 6.54
N ARG A 125 -5.81 3.58 7.02
CA ARG A 125 -6.12 3.61 8.45
C ARG A 125 -5.45 2.47 9.22
N ASP A 126 -5.48 1.26 8.68
CA ASP A 126 -4.90 0.09 9.33
C ASP A 126 -3.37 0.21 9.41
N LEU A 127 -2.70 0.80 8.40
CA LEU A 127 -1.27 1.13 8.43
C LEU A 127 -0.94 2.18 9.50
N ILE A 128 -1.77 3.22 9.64
CA ILE A 128 -1.61 4.20 10.74
C ILE A 128 -1.73 3.51 12.09
N PHE A 129 -2.75 2.66 12.28
CA PHE A 129 -2.90 1.95 13.55
C PHE A 129 -1.76 0.96 13.80
N LEU A 130 -1.25 0.33 12.75
CA LEU A 130 -0.09 -0.55 12.83
C LEU A 130 1.14 0.24 13.30
N SER A 131 1.42 1.41 12.72
CA SER A 131 2.54 2.24 13.17
C SER A 131 2.43 2.58 14.66
N ASN A 132 1.24 2.96 15.14
CA ASN A 132 1.01 3.32 16.54
C ASN A 132 1.14 2.13 17.49
N SER A 133 0.84 0.92 17.03
CA SER A 133 0.82 -0.27 17.89
C SER A 133 2.21 -0.90 18.09
N ILE A 134 3.21 -0.50 17.30
CA ILE A 134 4.60 -0.99 17.41
C ILE A 134 5.27 -0.48 18.70
N HIS A 135 4.81 0.64 19.26
CA HIS A 135 5.30 1.11 20.54
C HIS A 135 4.96 0.14 21.68
N ILE A 136 5.96 -0.12 22.52
CA ILE A 136 5.91 -1.07 23.64
C ILE A 136 4.88 -0.61 24.66
N THR A 137 4.01 -1.53 25.09
CA THR A 137 3.03 -1.30 26.16
C THR A 137 2.88 -2.55 27.01
N GLU A 138 2.26 -2.41 28.17
CA GLU A 138 2.08 -3.48 29.17
C GLU A 138 1.32 -4.72 28.67
N ASN A 139 0.42 -4.58 27.67
CA ASN A 139 -0.41 -5.69 27.17
C ASN A 139 0.02 -6.16 25.75
N GLN A 140 1.15 -6.85 25.68
CA GLN A 140 1.79 -7.26 24.42
C GLN A 140 1.03 -8.35 23.66
N ASN A 141 0.48 -9.35 24.36
CA ASN A 141 -0.21 -10.47 23.71
C ASN A 141 -1.49 -10.00 22.99
N GLU A 142 -2.24 -9.07 23.59
CA GLU A 142 -3.43 -8.50 22.96
C GLU A 142 -3.07 -7.67 21.74
N LYS A 143 -2.04 -6.82 21.84
CA LYS A 143 -1.54 -6.03 20.71
C LYS A 143 -1.05 -6.89 19.56
N MET A 144 -0.28 -7.94 19.83
CA MET A 144 0.16 -8.87 18.80
C MET A 144 -1.03 -9.49 18.08
N ARG A 145 -2.04 -9.96 18.83
CA ARG A 145 -3.25 -10.54 18.23
C ARG A 145 -4.00 -9.51 17.37
N GLU A 146 -4.07 -8.26 17.82
CA GLU A 146 -4.70 -7.17 17.06
C GLU A 146 -3.90 -6.82 15.80
N ASN A 147 -2.58 -6.76 15.89
CA ASN A 147 -1.68 -6.50 14.77
C ASN A 147 -1.76 -7.60 13.71
N ASN A 148 -1.76 -8.88 14.13
CA ASN A 148 -1.97 -10.00 13.22
C ASN A 148 -3.30 -9.87 12.47
N LYS A 149 -4.40 -9.56 13.17
CA LYS A 149 -5.71 -9.30 12.53
C LYS A 149 -5.67 -8.14 11.54
N ARG A 150 -4.96 -7.06 11.85
CA ARG A 150 -4.80 -5.90 10.96
C ARG A 150 -4.01 -6.30 9.71
N ILE A 151 -2.91 -7.03 9.87
CA ILE A 151 -2.10 -7.52 8.75
C ILE A 151 -2.92 -8.43 7.84
N ASP A 152 -3.67 -9.38 8.41
CA ASP A 152 -4.58 -10.25 7.66
C ASP A 152 -5.62 -9.45 6.88
N LYS A 153 -6.19 -8.43 7.51
CA LYS A 153 -7.16 -7.56 6.86
C LYS A 153 -6.53 -6.80 5.70
N ILE A 154 -5.35 -6.21 5.89
CA ILE A 154 -4.61 -5.52 4.82
C ILE A 154 -4.34 -6.49 3.66
N ILE A 155 -3.85 -7.70 3.95
CA ILE A 155 -3.51 -8.69 2.94
C ILE A 155 -4.74 -9.11 2.14
N ASN A 156 -5.84 -9.41 2.83
CA ASN A 156 -7.08 -9.84 2.18
C ASN A 156 -7.75 -8.71 1.39
N GLU A 157 -7.88 -7.52 1.99
CA GLU A 157 -8.55 -6.39 1.33
C GLU A 157 -7.75 -5.87 0.14
N PHE A 158 -6.41 -5.83 0.24
CA PHE A 158 -5.53 -5.41 -0.86
C PHE A 158 -5.16 -6.54 -1.82
N ASN A 159 -5.66 -7.77 -1.61
CA ASN A 159 -5.34 -8.97 -2.39
C ASN A 159 -3.81 -9.13 -2.58
N LEU A 160 -3.07 -9.08 -1.48
CA LEU A 160 -1.62 -9.25 -1.48
C LEU A 160 -1.29 -10.75 -1.49
N LYS A 161 -0.36 -11.15 -2.35
CA LYS A 161 0.09 -12.55 -2.45
C LYS A 161 1.24 -12.80 -1.46
N ILE A 162 0.93 -12.78 -0.16
CA ILE A 162 1.91 -13.01 0.91
C ILE A 162 1.68 -14.40 1.53
N ARG A 163 2.75 -15.16 1.72
CA ARG A 163 2.80 -16.24 2.71
C ARG A 163 3.69 -15.78 3.84
N TYR A 164 3.14 -15.63 5.04
CA TYR A 164 3.92 -15.32 6.22
C TYR A 164 3.53 -16.26 7.36
N PRO A 165 4.46 -16.59 8.27
CA PRO A 165 4.16 -17.44 9.42
C PRO A 165 3.24 -16.69 10.38
N HIS A 166 2.09 -17.27 10.71
CA HIS A 166 1.28 -16.80 11.83
C HIS A 166 2.05 -17.08 13.13
N PHE A 167 2.40 -16.02 13.86
CA PHE A 167 2.97 -16.14 15.20
C PHE A 167 1.83 -16.29 16.21
N GLU A 168 1.68 -17.49 16.77
CA GLU A 168 0.80 -17.70 17.91
C GLU A 168 1.46 -17.14 19.19
N PRO A 169 0.69 -16.49 20.08
CA PRO A 169 1.22 -16.05 21.36
C PRO A 169 1.74 -17.26 22.14
N SER A 170 2.99 -17.18 22.63
CA SER A 170 3.52 -18.24 23.48
C SER A 170 2.63 -18.31 24.73
N GLN A 171 1.94 -19.43 24.91
CA GLN A 171 1.24 -19.75 26.13
C GLN A 171 2.28 -19.67 27.26
N LYS A 172 2.20 -18.64 28.11
CA LYS A 172 3.04 -18.56 29.31
C LYS A 172 2.76 -19.82 30.12
N LYS A 173 3.74 -20.72 30.23
CA LYS A 173 3.79 -21.76 31.27
C LYS A 173 4.20 -21.12 32.59
#